data_AF-A0A438E3D2-F1
#
_entry.id   AF-A0A438E3D2-F1
#
_cell.length_a   1.000
_cell.length_b   1.000
_cell.length_c   1.000
_cell.angle_alpha   90.00
_cell.angle_beta   90.00
_cell.angle_gamma   90.00
#
_symmetry.space_group_name_H-M   'P 1'
#
loop_
_entity.id
_entity.type
_entity.pdbx_description
1 polymer ?
#
loop_
_entity_poly.entity_id
_entity_poly.type
_entity_poly.pdbx_seq_one_letter_code
_entity_poly.pdbx_strand_id
1 'polypeptide(L)'
;MEKMLQSMLQPAANNFDNPSLSITIHKINGQNFLCWSQFVKLYIRGKGKIGYLTGSTVTPLEDDPKFQMWDSENFMIISWLINSMESEIGQTYMFLPTAKQVWDVVVETYSDMENSAQVFEITNKIQELKQELDEVHGCILGKDPLPSVQAVFSEVCREESRRQVMMETLTLPNAARRNQEKEDDKGKI
;
A
#
# COMPACT_ATOMS: atom_id res chain seq x y z
N MET A 1 24.24 38.05 37.83
CA MET A 1 22.89 37.98 37.23
C MET A 1 22.93 37.68 35.72
N GLU A 2 23.90 38.17 34.96
CA GLU A 2 24.04 37.86 33.52
C GLU A 2 24.27 36.36 33.21
N LYS A 3 25.00 35.62 34.06
CA LYS A 3 25.17 34.16 33.87
C LYS A 3 23.89 33.34 34.06
N MET A 4 22.85 33.89 34.71
CA MET A 4 21.55 33.22 34.87
C MET A 4 20.61 33.49 33.68
N LEU A 5 20.73 34.66 33.03
CA LEU A 5 19.97 34.94 31.79
C LEU A 5 20.50 34.12 30.60
N GLN A 6 21.81 33.84 30.53
CA GLN A 6 22.40 33.04 29.44
C GLN A 6 21.95 31.56 29.48
N SER A 7 21.51 31.05 30.64
CA SER A 7 21.03 29.67 30.79
C SER A 7 19.56 29.47 30.38
N MET A 8 18.78 30.54 30.26
CA MET A 8 17.36 30.48 29.87
C MET A 8 17.14 30.59 28.35
N LEU A 9 18.23 30.67 27.57
CA LEU A 9 18.21 30.72 26.11
C LEU A 9 18.84 29.46 25.47
N GLN A 10 18.72 28.30 26.10
CA GLN A 10 18.92 27.05 25.37
C GLN A 10 17.63 26.75 24.59
N PRO A 11 17.69 26.61 23.24
CA PRO A 11 16.57 26.05 22.52
C PRO A 11 16.31 24.66 23.11
N ALA A 12 15.07 24.40 23.53
CA ALA A 12 14.65 23.09 23.97
C ALA A 12 15.11 22.09 22.90
N ALA A 13 15.99 21.16 23.30
CA ALA A 13 16.39 20.08 22.43
C ALA A 13 15.11 19.39 21.97
N ASN A 14 14.77 19.60 20.70
CA ASN A 14 13.64 18.97 20.07
C ASN A 14 13.87 17.46 20.16
N ASN A 15 13.19 16.82 21.11
CA ASN A 15 13.16 15.37 21.35
C ASN A 15 12.44 14.62 20.21
N PHE A 16 12.77 14.95 18.96
CA PHE A 16 12.29 14.29 17.75
C PHE A 16 13.32 13.33 17.15
N ASP A 17 14.45 13.13 17.81
CA ASP A 17 15.52 12.22 17.39
C ASP A 17 15.39 10.85 18.05
N ASN A 18 14.16 10.47 18.40
CA ASN A 18 13.89 9.12 18.87
C ASN A 18 13.80 8.17 17.65
N PRO A 19 14.70 7.19 17.49
CA PRO A 19 14.67 6.23 16.39
C PRO A 19 13.42 5.34 16.38
N SER A 20 12.65 5.35 17.48
CA SER A 20 11.39 4.62 17.64
C SER A 20 10.14 5.40 17.21
N LEU A 21 10.27 6.67 16.78
CA LEU A 21 9.17 7.37 16.13
C LEU A 21 8.89 6.73 14.77
N SER A 22 7.76 6.02 14.67
CA SER A 22 7.32 5.40 13.43
C SER A 22 7.17 6.47 12.35
N ILE A 23 8.06 6.47 11.37
CA ILE A 23 8.08 7.45 10.28
C ILE A 23 6.89 7.28 9.31
N THR A 24 6.18 6.15 9.40
CA THR A 24 4.98 5.81 8.64
C THR A 24 3.90 5.19 9.54
N ILE A 25 2.63 5.34 9.15
CA ILE A 25 1.48 4.71 9.84
C ILE A 25 1.41 3.21 9.50
N HIS A 26 1.87 2.83 8.30
CA HIS A 26 1.91 1.46 7.82
C HIS A 26 3.34 1.09 7.40
N LYS A 27 3.78 -0.10 7.84
CA LYS A 27 5.04 -0.68 7.38
C LYS A 27 4.90 -1.11 5.92
N ILE A 28 5.97 -1.03 5.14
CA ILE A 28 5.94 -1.58 3.79
C ILE A 28 5.85 -3.11 3.86
N ASN A 29 4.88 -3.65 3.12
CA ASN A 29 4.58 -5.09 3.03
C ASN A 29 4.75 -5.61 1.59
N GLY A 30 5.34 -4.79 0.71
CA GLY A 30 5.55 -5.07 -0.70
C GLY A 30 4.42 -4.66 -1.64
N GLN A 31 3.21 -4.40 -1.13
CA GLN A 31 2.05 -4.00 -1.95
C GLN A 31 1.69 -2.52 -1.82
N ASN A 32 2.18 -1.85 -0.77
CA ASN A 32 1.85 -0.47 -0.42
C ASN A 32 3.01 0.52 -0.68
N PHE A 33 3.90 0.19 -1.61
CA PHE A 33 5.13 0.94 -1.85
C PHE A 33 4.86 2.41 -2.20
N LEU A 34 3.85 2.72 -3.02
CA LEU A 34 3.52 4.09 -3.41
C LEU A 34 3.19 4.95 -2.19
N CYS A 35 2.27 4.49 -1.34
CA CYS A 35 1.90 5.20 -0.12
C CYS A 35 3.08 5.33 0.85
N TRP A 36 3.79 4.23 1.09
CA TRP A 36 4.96 4.21 1.97
C TRP A 36 6.04 5.19 1.51
N SER A 37 6.40 5.15 0.23
CA SER A 37 7.47 5.98 -0.34
C SER A 37 7.16 7.47 -0.23
N GLN A 38 5.89 7.87 -0.33
CA GLN A 38 5.45 9.25 -0.14
C GLN A 38 5.60 9.69 1.32
N PHE A 39 5.18 8.86 2.29
CA PHE A 39 5.35 9.18 3.71
C PHE A 39 6.82 9.30 4.11
N VAL A 40 7.67 8.38 3.66
CA VAL A 40 9.12 8.41 3.91
C VAL A 40 9.74 9.69 3.35
N LYS A 41 9.43 10.04 2.09
CA LYS A 41 9.91 11.29 1.47
C LYS A 41 9.45 12.52 2.25
N LEU A 42 8.18 12.56 2.70
CA LEU A 42 7.64 13.66 3.48
C LEU A 42 8.37 13.82 4.82
N TYR A 43 8.53 12.72 5.56
CA TYR A 43 9.20 12.72 6.86
C TYR A 43 10.66 13.21 6.75
N ILE A 44 11.43 12.61 5.84
CA ILE A 44 12.85 12.93 5.65
C ILE A 44 13.03 14.35 5.10
N ARG A 45 12.14 14.80 4.21
CA ARG A 45 12.12 16.20 3.75
C ARG A 45 11.80 17.16 4.90
N GLY A 46 10.86 16.82 5.78
CA GLY A 46 10.53 17.61 6.98
C GLY A 46 11.72 17.74 7.95
N LYS A 47 12.62 16.75 7.97
CA LYS A 47 13.88 16.78 8.71
C LYS A 47 15.04 17.48 7.97
N GLY A 48 14.83 17.93 6.74
CA GLY A 48 15.87 18.55 5.91
C GLY A 48 16.94 17.59 5.39
N LYS A 49 16.69 16.27 5.42
CA LYS A 49 17.69 15.23 5.10
C LYS A 49 17.45 14.50 3.77
N ILE A 50 16.59 15.05 2.90
CA ILE A 50 16.21 14.39 1.64
C ILE A 50 17.40 14.13 0.69
N GLY A 51 18.46 14.93 0.81
CA GLY A 51 19.69 14.78 0.03
C GLY A 51 20.40 13.44 0.22
N TYR A 52 20.19 12.76 1.35
CA TYR A 52 20.74 11.42 1.61
C TYR A 52 20.03 10.32 0.79
N LEU A 53 18.76 10.53 0.42
CA LEU A 53 18.04 9.61 -0.47
C LEU A 53 18.33 9.91 -1.94
N THR A 54 18.32 11.19 -2.32
CA THR A 54 18.52 11.60 -3.73
C THR A 54 19.98 11.54 -4.18
N GLY A 55 20.92 11.45 -3.24
CA GLY A 55 22.36 11.57 -3.52
C GLY A 55 22.83 13.02 -3.72
N SER A 56 21.99 14.01 -3.42
CA SER A 56 22.39 15.43 -3.43
C SER A 56 23.35 15.76 -2.28
N THR A 57 23.27 15.02 -1.17
CA THR A 57 24.28 15.06 -0.11
C THR A 57 25.41 14.11 -0.49
N VAL A 58 26.51 14.66 -1.01
CA VAL A 58 27.67 13.89 -1.44
C VAL A 58 28.40 13.29 -0.22
N THR A 59 28.79 12.03 -0.31
CA THR A 59 29.64 11.37 0.68
C THR A 59 30.99 12.10 0.79
N PRO A 60 31.34 12.66 1.96
CA PRO A 60 32.64 13.26 2.19
C PRO A 60 33.76 12.22 2.12
N LEU A 61 35.00 12.67 1.90
CA LEU A 61 36.18 11.81 2.07
C LEU A 61 36.34 11.43 3.54
N GLU A 62 36.87 10.24 3.83
CA GLU A 62 37.03 9.73 5.22
C GLU A 62 37.89 10.66 6.10
N ASP A 63 38.84 11.38 5.49
CA ASP A 63 39.69 12.35 6.17
C ASP A 63 39.01 13.70 6.44
N ASP A 64 37.80 13.94 5.90
CA ASP A 64 37.05 15.18 6.11
C ASP A 64 36.40 15.16 7.51
N PRO A 65 36.60 16.20 8.34
CA PRO A 65 35.90 16.34 9.62
C PRO A 65 34.37 16.25 9.54
N LYS A 66 33.78 16.50 8.36
CA LYS A 66 32.33 16.37 8.10
C LYS A 66 31.87 14.92 7.91
N PHE A 67 32.79 13.98 7.66
CA PHE A 67 32.46 12.57 7.43
C PHE A 67 31.73 11.97 8.63
N GLN A 68 32.21 12.20 9.85
CA GLN A 68 31.59 11.64 11.07
C GLN A 68 30.14 12.09 11.26
N MET A 69 29.86 13.37 10.98
CA MET A 69 28.48 13.90 11.02
C MET A 69 27.64 13.27 9.91
N TRP A 70 28.17 13.21 8.70
CA TRP A 70 27.47 12.61 7.57
C TRP A 70 27.13 11.14 7.82
N ASP A 71 28.06 10.37 8.36
CA ASP A 71 27.93 8.95 8.65
C ASP A 71 26.86 8.67 9.72
N SER A 72 26.87 9.48 10.79
CA SER A 72 25.85 9.43 11.85
C SER A 72 24.45 9.70 11.30
N GLU A 73 24.30 10.70 10.43
CA GLU A 73 23.02 11.02 9.80
C GLU A 73 22.59 9.94 8.80
N ASN A 74 23.53 9.38 8.04
CA ASN A 74 23.30 8.29 7.11
C ASN A 74 22.74 7.05 7.84
N PHE A 75 23.39 6.60 8.92
CA PHE A 75 22.92 5.45 9.70
C PHE A 75 21.60 5.71 10.43
N MET A 76 21.37 6.94 10.88
CA MET A 76 20.06 7.32 11.43
C MET A 76 18.95 7.16 10.39
N ILE A 77 19.17 7.60 9.15
CA ILE A 77 18.18 7.47 8.08
C ILE A 77 17.98 6.00 7.69
N ILE A 78 19.06 5.20 7.63
CA ILE A 78 18.96 3.75 7.43
C ILE A 78 18.08 3.12 8.52
N SER A 79 18.27 3.51 9.79
CA SER A 79 17.44 3.00 10.90
C SER A 79 15.96 3.34 10.72
N TRP A 80 15.63 4.56 10.27
CA TRP A 80 14.25 4.96 9.99
C TRP A 80 13.64 4.17 8.83
N LEU A 81 14.41 3.96 7.76
CA LEU A 81 13.99 3.15 6.62
C LEU A 81 13.69 1.71 7.07
N ILE A 82 14.63 1.03 7.72
CA ILE A 82 14.47 -0.36 8.16
C ILE A 82 13.31 -0.51 9.15
N ASN A 83 13.17 0.40 10.12
CA ASN A 83 12.09 0.34 11.11
C ASN A 83 10.71 0.57 10.51
N SER A 84 10.63 1.22 9.34
CA SER A 84 9.41 1.42 8.57
C SER A 84 9.03 0.25 7.66
N MET A 85 9.81 -0.84 7.70
CA MET A 85 9.57 -2.07 6.94
C MET A 85 9.07 -3.19 7.84
N GLU A 86 8.36 -4.14 7.25
CA GLU A 86 8.16 -5.44 7.90
C GLU A 86 9.50 -6.14 8.14
N SER A 87 9.60 -6.93 9.21
CA SER A 87 10.87 -7.50 9.67
C SER A 87 11.59 -8.30 8.58
N GLU A 88 10.84 -9.08 7.81
CA GLU A 88 11.35 -9.93 6.72
C GLU A 88 11.95 -9.09 5.58
N ILE A 89 11.32 -7.95 5.28
CA ILE A 89 11.78 -7.01 4.25
C ILE A 89 12.99 -6.23 4.78
N GLY A 90 12.89 -5.65 5.98
CA GLY A 90 13.93 -4.80 6.56
C GLY A 90 15.28 -5.52 6.74
N GLN A 91 15.27 -6.81 7.07
CA GLN A 91 16.50 -7.61 7.21
C GLN A 91 17.33 -7.68 5.93
N THR A 92 16.68 -7.65 4.74
CA THR A 92 17.40 -7.72 3.46
C THR A 92 18.28 -6.50 3.18
N TYR A 93 17.99 -5.37 3.84
CA TYR A 93 18.68 -4.09 3.62
C TYR A 93 19.66 -3.71 4.75
N MET A 94 19.75 -4.51 5.81
CA MET A 94 20.51 -4.20 7.03
C MET A 94 22.00 -3.94 6.79
N PHE A 95 22.58 -4.57 5.76
CA PHE A 95 24.02 -4.50 5.46
C PHE A 95 24.37 -3.48 4.37
N LEU A 96 23.41 -2.70 3.88
CA LEU A 96 23.68 -1.66 2.90
C LEU A 96 24.32 -0.45 3.58
N PRO A 97 25.48 0.05 3.09
CA PRO A 97 26.26 1.06 3.81
C PRO A 97 25.67 2.47 3.70
N THR A 98 24.77 2.73 2.75
CA THR A 98 24.19 4.07 2.57
C THR A 98 22.66 4.05 2.50
N ALA A 99 22.05 5.09 3.06
CA ALA A 99 20.60 5.34 2.95
C ALA A 99 20.16 5.44 1.49
N LYS A 100 21.00 5.98 0.62
CA LYS A 100 20.79 6.03 -0.83
C LYS A 100 20.65 4.63 -1.42
N GLN A 101 21.57 3.71 -1.11
CA GLN A 101 21.49 2.35 -1.62
C GLN A 101 20.25 1.61 -1.12
N VAL A 102 19.93 1.73 0.18
CA VAL A 102 18.68 1.17 0.72
C VAL A 102 17.48 1.71 -0.06
N TRP A 103 17.43 3.02 -0.27
CA TRP A 103 16.36 3.68 -1.00
C TRP A 103 16.25 3.21 -2.45
N ASP A 104 17.34 3.21 -3.19
CA ASP A 104 17.37 2.86 -4.61
C ASP A 104 16.96 1.39 -4.81
N VAL A 105 17.47 0.46 -4.00
CA VAL A 105 17.12 -0.97 -4.11
C VAL A 105 15.65 -1.21 -3.76
N VAL A 106 15.11 -0.54 -2.73
CA VAL A 106 13.69 -0.66 -2.38
C VAL A 106 12.80 -0.10 -3.49
N VAL A 107 13.17 1.05 -4.08
CA VAL A 107 12.44 1.63 -5.21
C VAL A 107 12.45 0.67 -6.39
N GLU A 108 13.61 0.15 -6.77
CA GLU A 108 13.74 -0.81 -7.87
C GLU A 108 12.92 -2.09 -7.63
N THR A 109 12.97 -2.64 -6.42
CA THR A 109 12.33 -3.92 -6.09
C THR A 109 10.80 -3.84 -6.09
N TYR A 110 10.23 -2.75 -5.55
CA TYR A 110 8.80 -2.69 -5.27
C TYR A 110 8.00 -1.77 -6.19
N SER A 111 8.65 -0.82 -6.89
CA SER A 111 7.92 0.07 -7.81
C SER A 111 7.31 -0.69 -8.99
N ASP A 112 8.07 -1.59 -9.62
CA ASP A 112 7.61 -2.39 -10.76
C ASP A 112 6.65 -3.49 -10.34
N MET A 113 6.84 -4.07 -9.15
CA MET A 113 5.95 -5.10 -8.60
C MET A 113 4.56 -4.53 -8.33
N GLU A 114 4.46 -3.35 -7.71
CA GLU A 114 3.20 -2.67 -7.46
C GLU A 114 2.50 -2.29 -8.76
N ASN A 115 3.23 -1.70 -9.72
CA ASN A 115 2.68 -1.38 -11.04
C ASN A 115 2.14 -2.62 -11.76
N SER A 116 2.88 -3.72 -11.75
CA SER A 116 2.50 -4.96 -12.41
C SER A 116 1.28 -5.61 -11.76
N ALA A 117 1.21 -5.62 -10.43
CA ALA A 117 0.06 -6.13 -9.69
C ALA A 117 -1.20 -5.32 -10.00
N GLN A 118 -1.11 -3.99 -10.02
CA GLN A 118 -2.23 -3.11 -10.37
C GLN A 118 -2.70 -3.32 -11.82
N VAL A 119 -1.77 -3.42 -12.78
CA VAL A 119 -2.10 -3.72 -14.19
C VAL A 119 -2.78 -5.08 -14.32
N PHE A 120 -2.29 -6.10 -13.62
CA PHE A 120 -2.88 -7.42 -13.62
C PHE A 120 -4.30 -7.43 -13.05
N GLU A 121 -4.52 -6.77 -11.90
CA GLU A 121 -5.87 -6.63 -11.33
C GLU A 121 -6.85 -5.93 -12.28
N ILE A 122 -6.42 -4.84 -12.91
CA ILE A 122 -7.24 -4.11 -13.89
C ILE A 122 -7.53 -5.01 -15.10
N THR A 123 -6.52 -5.71 -15.61
CA THR A 123 -6.68 -6.62 -16.76
C THR A 123 -7.66 -7.75 -16.45
N ASN A 124 -7.59 -8.34 -15.26
CA ASN A 124 -8.55 -9.36 -14.83
C ASN A 124 -9.97 -8.80 -14.75
N LYS A 125 -10.17 -7.62 -14.13
CA LYS A 125 -11.49 -6.98 -14.08
C LYS A 125 -12.07 -6.70 -15.48
N ILE A 126 -11.22 -6.25 -16.41
CA ILE A 126 -11.64 -6.04 -17.81
C ILE A 126 -12.02 -7.37 -18.46
N GLN A 127 -11.25 -8.43 -18.24
CA GLN A 127 -11.53 -9.74 -18.79
C GLN A 127 -12.81 -10.35 -18.22
N GLU A 128 -13.04 -10.20 -16.92
CA GLU A 128 -14.28 -10.58 -16.24
C GLU A 128 -15.47 -9.86 -16.90
N LEU A 129 -15.45 -8.52 -16.98
CA LEU A 129 -16.52 -7.73 -17.62
C LEU A 129 -16.80 -8.13 -19.08
N LYS A 130 -15.75 -8.43 -19.86
CA LYS A 130 -15.90 -8.91 -21.24
C LYS A 130 -16.61 -10.26 -21.28
N GLN A 131 -16.22 -11.19 -20.41
CA GLN A 131 -16.88 -12.49 -20.31
C GLN A 131 -18.36 -12.35 -19.95
N GLU A 132 -18.72 -11.43 -19.06
CA GLU A 132 -20.12 -11.15 -18.71
C GLU A 132 -20.91 -10.67 -19.93
N LEU A 133 -20.33 -9.75 -20.70
CA LEU A 133 -20.96 -9.21 -21.90
C LEU A 133 -21.11 -10.28 -22.98
N ASP A 134 -20.09 -11.11 -23.21
CA ASP A 134 -20.10 -12.15 -24.23
C ASP A 134 -21.14 -13.24 -23.95
N GLU A 135 -21.35 -13.62 -22.67
CA GLU A 135 -22.38 -14.58 -22.27
C GLU A 135 -23.80 -14.07 -22.58
N VAL A 136 -24.08 -12.82 -22.21
CA VAL A 136 -25.38 -12.19 -22.48
C VAL A 136 -25.57 -11.98 -23.99
N HIS A 137 -24.52 -11.54 -24.69
CA HIS A 137 -24.52 -11.30 -26.12
C HIS A 137 -24.77 -12.58 -26.93
N GLY A 138 -24.10 -13.69 -26.59
CA GLY A 138 -24.31 -14.99 -27.22
C GLY A 138 -25.75 -15.51 -27.05
N CYS A 139 -26.32 -15.37 -25.86
CA CYS A 139 -27.71 -15.74 -25.58
C CYS A 139 -28.74 -14.89 -26.36
N ILE A 140 -28.44 -13.62 -26.62
CA ILE A 140 -29.31 -12.74 -27.39
C ILE A 140 -29.24 -13.06 -28.88
N LEU A 141 -28.02 -13.19 -29.43
CA LEU A 141 -27.82 -13.44 -30.86
C LEU A 141 -28.12 -14.88 -31.30
N GLY A 142 -28.07 -15.84 -30.37
CA GLY A 142 -28.40 -17.24 -30.65
C GLY A 142 -29.89 -17.56 -30.72
N LYS A 143 -30.78 -16.59 -30.46
CA LYS A 143 -32.25 -16.75 -30.54
C LYS A 143 -32.73 -16.51 -31.98
N ASP A 144 -33.50 -17.45 -32.53
CA ASP A 144 -34.14 -17.36 -33.85
C ASP A 144 -35.66 -17.60 -33.72
N PRO A 145 -36.53 -16.63 -34.10
CA PRO A 145 -36.20 -15.30 -34.62
C PRO A 145 -35.58 -14.40 -33.54
N LEU A 146 -34.76 -13.43 -33.99
CA LEU A 146 -34.09 -12.49 -33.11
C LEU A 146 -35.08 -11.78 -32.17
N PRO A 147 -34.76 -11.67 -30.87
CA PRO A 147 -35.66 -11.10 -29.87
C PRO A 147 -35.83 -9.60 -30.09
N SER A 148 -36.99 -9.06 -29.70
CA SER A 148 -37.23 -7.62 -29.71
C SER A 148 -36.34 -6.90 -28.69
N VAL A 149 -36.11 -5.60 -28.91
CA VAL A 149 -35.31 -4.76 -28.00
C VAL A 149 -35.80 -4.83 -26.55
N GLN A 150 -37.11 -4.91 -26.34
CA GLN A 150 -37.71 -5.02 -25.00
C GLN A 150 -37.40 -6.37 -24.33
N ALA A 151 -37.35 -7.45 -25.12
CA ALA A 151 -36.97 -8.77 -24.63
C ALA A 151 -35.48 -8.83 -24.29
N VAL A 152 -34.62 -8.21 -25.12
CA VAL A 152 -33.18 -8.06 -24.84
C VAL A 152 -32.95 -7.31 -23.53
N PHE A 153 -33.61 -6.16 -23.35
CA PHE A 153 -33.51 -5.38 -22.11
C PHE A 153 -33.95 -6.17 -20.88
N SER A 154 -35.07 -6.91 -20.99
CA SER A 154 -35.56 -7.77 -19.91
C SER A 154 -34.56 -8.88 -19.54
N GLU A 155 -33.85 -9.43 -20.52
CA GLU A 155 -32.81 -10.44 -20.31
C GLU A 155 -31.60 -9.87 -19.56
N VAL A 156 -31.14 -8.68 -19.94
CA VAL A 156 -30.03 -7.97 -19.28
C VAL A 156 -30.40 -7.65 -17.83
N CYS A 157 -31.57 -7.07 -17.57
CA CYS A 157 -32.01 -6.75 -16.21
C CYS A 157 -32.19 -8.00 -15.34
N ARG A 158 -32.66 -9.11 -15.93
CA ARG A 158 -32.79 -10.39 -15.23
C ARG A 158 -31.41 -10.93 -14.85
N GLU A 159 -30.45 -10.87 -15.76
CA GLU A 159 -29.09 -11.35 -15.51
C GLU A 159 -28.37 -10.48 -14.46
N GLU A 160 -28.52 -9.16 -14.52
CA GLU A 160 -28.03 -8.23 -13.50
C GLU A 160 -28.61 -8.56 -12.11
N SER A 161 -29.94 -8.77 -12.03
CA SER A 161 -30.62 -9.16 -10.78
C SER A 161 -30.11 -10.51 -10.25
N ARG A 162 -29.91 -11.49 -11.14
CA ARG A 162 -29.39 -12.83 -10.77
C ARG A 162 -27.99 -12.72 -10.15
N ARG A 163 -27.13 -11.88 -10.72
CA ARG A 163 -25.76 -11.66 -10.22
C ARG A 163 -25.74 -10.96 -8.88
N GLN A 164 -26.61 -9.98 -8.66
CA GLN A 164 -26.69 -9.27 -7.39
C GLN A 164 -27.01 -10.25 -6.24
N VAL A 165 -27.95 -11.17 -6.45
CA VAL A 165 -28.28 -12.23 -5.48
C VAL A 165 -27.11 -13.21 -5.29
N MET A 166 -26.41 -13.57 -6.37
CA MET A 166 -25.27 -14.50 -6.31
C MET A 166 -24.09 -13.91 -5.52
N MET A 167 -23.78 -12.62 -5.71
CA MET A 167 -22.76 -11.89 -4.96
C MET A 167 -23.13 -11.76 -3.48
N GLU A 168 -24.38 -11.41 -3.16
CA GLU A 168 -24.86 -11.31 -1.78
C GLU A 168 -24.74 -12.64 -1.02
N THR A 169 -25.02 -13.76 -1.69
CA THR A 169 -24.94 -15.11 -1.10
C THR A 169 -23.50 -15.53 -0.77
N LEU A 170 -22.52 -15.10 -1.56
CA LEU A 170 -21.09 -15.39 -1.33
C LEU A 170 -20.47 -14.52 -0.22
N THR A 171 -21.04 -13.35 0.06
CA THR A 171 -20.58 -12.43 1.11
C THR A 171 -21.13 -12.69 2.51
N LEU A 172 -22.08 -13.62 2.67
CA LEU A 172 -22.65 -13.96 3.97
C LEU A 172 -21.75 -14.95 4.75
N PRO A 173 -21.34 -14.65 6.00
CA PRO A 173 -20.62 -15.59 6.84
C PRO A 173 -21.47 -16.86 7.06
N ASN A 174 -20.83 -18.03 6.91
CA ASN A 174 -21.42 -19.38 7.08
C ASN A 174 -22.28 -19.59 8.34
N ALA A 175 -22.23 -18.69 9.33
CA ALA A 175 -23.06 -18.70 10.52
C ALA A 175 -24.53 -18.33 10.26
N ALA A 176 -24.85 -17.52 9.23
CA ALA A 176 -26.22 -17.11 8.94
C ALA A 176 -27.04 -18.24 8.27
N ARG A 177 -26.40 -19.02 7.39
CA ARG A 177 -27.04 -20.14 6.67
C ARG A 177 -27.54 -21.26 7.61
N ARG A 178 -26.91 -21.42 8.78
CA ARG A 178 -27.27 -22.46 9.76
C ARG A 178 -28.46 -22.07 10.67
N ASN A 179 -28.85 -20.80 10.67
CA ASN A 179 -29.93 -20.30 11.52
C ASN A 179 -31.29 -20.27 10.79
N GLN A 180 -31.32 -20.21 9.46
CA GLN A 180 -32.57 -20.28 8.70
C GLN A 180 -33.13 -21.72 8.60
N GLU A 181 -32.25 -22.73 8.46
CA GLU A 181 -32.68 -24.15 8.44
C GLU A 181 -33.26 -24.64 9.79
N LYS A 182 -33.08 -23.89 10.89
CA LYS A 182 -33.62 -24.23 12.22
C LYS A 182 -34.94 -23.54 12.58
N GLU A 183 -35.38 -22.53 11.83
CA GLU A 183 -36.68 -21.90 12.04
C GLU A 183 -37.80 -22.58 11.24
N ASP A 184 -37.49 -23.12 10.05
CA ASP A 184 -38.49 -23.80 9.21
C ASP A 184 -38.95 -25.17 9.76
N ASP A 185 -38.16 -25.79 10.64
CA ASP A 185 -38.51 -27.07 11.30
C ASP A 185 -39.34 -26.88 12.59
N LYS A 186 -39.47 -25.64 13.10
CA LYS A 186 -40.26 -25.34 14.31
C LYS A 186 -41.73 -24.96 14.03
N GLY A 187 -42.11 -24.82 12.77
CA GLY A 187 -43.47 -24.48 12.35
C GLY A 187 -44.39 -25.67 12.07
N LYS A 188 -43.92 -26.91 12.23
CA LYS A 188 -44.70 -28.14 12.03
C LYS A 188 -44.75 -29.00 13.29
N ILE A 189 -45.36 -28.48 14.36
CA ILE A 189 -45.96 -29.30 15.43
C ILE A 189 -47.33 -28.72 15.75
#